data_AF-A0A1T4WYU0-F1
#
_entry.id   AF-A0A1T4WYU0-F1
#
_cell.length_a   1.000
_cell.length_b   1.000
_cell.length_c   1.000
_cell.angle_alpha   90.00
_cell.angle_beta   90.00
_cell.angle_gamma   90.00
#
_symmetry.space_group_name_H-M   'P 1'
#
loop_
_entity.id
_entity.type
_entity.pdbx_description
1 polymer ?
#
loop_
_entity_poly.entity_id
_entity_poly.type
_entity_poly.pdbx_seq_one_letter_code
_entity_poly.pdbx_strand_id
1 'polypeptide(L)'
;MPQHGLAMKILFKSIQDILMFSLAVLTMASPAFVLAQSSPFDVEKDWRGQVDIAPGKYQPKFKVVLGARLIPGDKKLEPAQVTTGSGTEIEKADILIDEGQWNAQGTRFADTQLKIDLGGELVATNSLFQDCVLRKGGAWFVRYHSSKWTFNQCVFTGQFIAPMKLVDIGVKVTNCTFYDVDLSVVQYREDIAEELTHEWMKIENCRFVRCKVPESFLLMTKNCVFDGCTFGRAESEIPIRSPVSVQVHLLNANSSKPKAGKNRDITVIQGDILIAGATSLQYQRNGKTLSFK
;
A
#
# COMPACT_ATOMS: atom_id res chain seq x y z
N MET A 1 60.08 43.19 -34.34
CA MET A 1 60.52 43.60 -32.99
C MET A 1 59.31 43.49 -32.05
N PRO A 2 59.49 43.22 -30.74
CA PRO A 2 59.78 41.96 -30.02
C PRO A 2 58.48 41.25 -29.51
N GLN A 3 58.41 39.91 -29.43
CA GLN A 3 58.61 38.99 -28.28
C GLN A 3 57.37 38.63 -27.42
N HIS A 4 57.39 37.37 -26.97
CA HIS A 4 56.59 36.66 -25.94
C HIS A 4 55.24 36.07 -26.40
N GLY A 5 54.90 34.78 -26.21
CA GLY A 5 55.52 33.69 -25.45
C GLY A 5 54.42 32.93 -24.67
N LEU A 6 54.37 31.59 -24.81
CA LEU A 6 53.90 30.51 -23.90
C LEU A 6 53.16 29.42 -24.72
N ALA A 7 53.84 28.33 -25.10
CA ALA A 7 54.16 27.13 -24.29
C ALA A 7 53.01 26.11 -24.24
N MET A 8 52.93 25.31 -25.31
CA MET A 8 52.16 24.09 -25.42
C MET A 8 53.05 22.92 -24.94
N LYS A 9 52.76 22.36 -23.77
CA LYS A 9 53.43 21.15 -23.26
C LYS A 9 52.74 19.91 -23.83
N ILE A 10 53.37 19.35 -24.85
CA ILE A 10 53.22 17.95 -25.25
C ILE A 10 54.05 17.12 -24.25
N LEU A 11 53.44 16.11 -23.63
CA LEU A 11 54.19 15.00 -23.05
C LEU A 11 53.55 13.68 -23.46
N PHE A 12 54.27 12.98 -24.34
CA PHE A 12 54.12 11.58 -24.71
C PHE A 12 54.65 10.69 -23.57
N LYS A 13 53.88 9.68 -23.18
CA LYS A 13 54.27 8.38 -22.56
C LYS A 13 52.96 7.71 -22.13
N SER A 14 52.68 6.44 -22.36
CA SER A 14 53.45 5.33 -22.92
C SER A 14 52.41 4.27 -23.30
N ILE A 15 52.57 3.69 -24.48
CA ILE A 15 51.90 2.46 -24.92
C ILE A 15 52.67 1.32 -24.24
N GLN A 16 52.12 0.81 -23.13
CA GLN A 16 52.51 -0.37 -22.34
C GLN A 16 51.44 -0.42 -21.22
N ASP A 17 50.48 -1.32 -21.10
CA ASP A 17 50.47 -2.73 -21.42
C ASP A 17 49.04 -3.20 -21.78
N ILE A 18 48.94 -3.66 -23.02
CA ILE A 18 48.01 -4.68 -23.47
C ILE A 18 48.38 -5.97 -22.72
N LEU A 19 47.67 -6.33 -21.64
CA LEU A 19 47.54 -7.68 -21.05
C LEU A 19 47.00 -7.58 -19.60
N MET A 20 45.78 -7.08 -19.44
CA MET A 20 44.95 -7.37 -18.27
C MET A 20 43.62 -7.97 -18.75
N PHE A 21 43.73 -8.94 -19.66
CA PHE A 21 42.72 -9.95 -19.93
C PHE A 21 42.87 -11.08 -18.88
N SER A 22 42.78 -10.72 -17.59
CA SER A 22 42.67 -11.72 -16.52
C SER A 22 41.20 -12.00 -16.28
N LEU A 23 40.70 -12.98 -17.04
CA LEU A 23 39.93 -14.09 -16.50
C LEU A 23 38.98 -13.71 -15.34
N ALA A 24 37.95 -12.91 -15.63
CA ALA A 24 36.75 -12.95 -14.82
C ALA A 24 36.12 -14.32 -15.07
N VAL A 25 36.51 -15.28 -14.24
CA VAL A 25 35.86 -16.59 -14.14
C VAL A 25 34.40 -16.30 -13.88
N LEU A 26 33.59 -16.45 -14.93
CA LEU A 26 32.16 -16.63 -14.83
C LEU A 26 31.98 -17.94 -14.05
N THR A 27 32.08 -17.88 -12.71
CA THR A 27 31.47 -18.90 -11.88
C THR A 27 29.98 -18.71 -12.09
N MET A 28 29.48 -19.33 -13.17
CA MET A 28 28.11 -19.78 -13.23
C MET A 28 27.98 -20.72 -12.05
N ALA A 29 27.66 -20.16 -10.88
CA ALA A 29 27.15 -20.93 -9.78
C ALA A 29 25.96 -21.67 -10.38
N SER A 30 26.15 -22.98 -10.63
CA SER A 30 25.05 -23.87 -10.97
C SER A 30 23.91 -23.52 -10.03
N PRO A 31 22.69 -23.24 -10.53
CA PRO A 31 21.56 -23.00 -9.67
C PRO A 31 21.51 -24.20 -8.74
N ALA A 32 21.83 -23.97 -7.46
CA ALA A 32 21.69 -24.99 -6.45
C ALA A 32 20.26 -25.49 -6.61
N PHE A 33 20.12 -26.77 -6.91
CA PHE A 33 18.83 -27.41 -7.04
C PHE A 33 18.22 -27.37 -5.64
N VAL A 34 17.52 -26.28 -5.33
CA VAL A 34 16.81 -26.12 -4.07
C VAL A 34 15.74 -27.19 -4.12
N LEU A 35 15.96 -28.27 -3.36
CA LEU A 35 14.95 -29.27 -3.09
C LEU A 35 13.68 -28.52 -2.73
N ALA A 36 12.57 -28.84 -3.40
CA ALA A 36 11.29 -28.18 -3.21
C ALA A 36 10.92 -28.22 -1.71
N GLN A 37 11.27 -27.16 -0.99
CA GLN A 37 10.77 -26.95 0.35
C GLN A 37 9.26 -26.84 0.19
N SER A 38 8.54 -27.69 0.91
CA SER A 38 7.07 -27.61 1.01
C SER A 38 6.69 -26.16 1.28
N SER A 39 5.70 -25.65 0.54
CA SER A 39 5.27 -24.27 0.69
C SER A 39 4.86 -24.03 2.15
N PRO A 40 5.19 -22.88 2.76
CA PRO A 40 4.69 -22.57 4.10
C PRO A 40 3.15 -22.55 4.15
N PHE A 41 2.49 -22.47 3.00
CA PHE A 41 1.04 -22.50 2.83
C PHE A 41 0.42 -23.90 2.69
N ASP A 42 1.24 -24.97 2.66
CA ASP A 42 0.75 -26.34 2.49
C ASP A 42 0.29 -26.98 3.82
N VAL A 43 0.48 -26.30 4.95
CA VAL A 43 0.16 -26.82 6.29
C VAL A 43 -0.93 -25.96 6.94
N GLU A 44 -2.00 -26.61 7.39
CA GLU A 44 -3.05 -25.99 8.20
C GLU A 44 -2.55 -25.81 9.64
N LYS A 45 -1.80 -24.73 9.86
CA LYS A 45 -1.28 -24.37 11.19
C LYS A 45 -1.19 -22.85 11.32
N ASP A 46 -1.51 -22.35 12.51
CA ASP A 46 -1.26 -20.96 12.89
C ASP A 46 0.23 -20.64 12.79
N TRP A 47 0.55 -19.53 12.13
CA TRP A 47 1.91 -19.02 12.01
C TRP A 47 2.26 -18.23 13.27
N ARG A 48 3.47 -18.44 13.78
CA ARG A 48 3.99 -17.82 15.00
C ARG A 48 5.48 -17.53 14.84
N GLY A 49 5.97 -16.52 15.56
CA GLY A 49 7.36 -16.08 15.43
C GLY A 49 7.67 -15.55 14.03
N GLN A 50 8.94 -15.61 13.63
CA GLN A 50 9.40 -15.13 12.32
C GLN A 50 9.07 -16.14 11.21
N VAL A 51 8.43 -15.69 10.13
CA VAL A 51 8.18 -16.47 8.92
C VAL A 51 8.56 -15.64 7.70
N ASP A 52 9.62 -16.04 7.01
CA ASP A 52 10.05 -15.39 5.77
C ASP A 52 9.62 -16.24 4.58
N ILE A 53 8.81 -15.66 3.70
CA ILE A 53 8.31 -16.31 2.50
C ILE A 53 9.21 -15.93 1.33
N ALA A 54 9.81 -16.93 0.70
CA ALA A 54 10.63 -16.74 -0.48
C ALA A 54 9.80 -16.16 -1.65
N PRO A 55 10.42 -15.44 -2.59
CA PRO A 55 9.75 -15.06 -3.83
C PRO A 55 9.22 -16.29 -4.57
N GLY A 56 8.01 -16.15 -5.11
CA GLY A 56 7.31 -17.26 -5.75
C GLY A 56 5.81 -16.99 -5.87
N LYS A 57 5.12 -17.90 -6.56
CA LYS A 57 3.67 -17.85 -6.73
C LYS A 57 2.98 -18.83 -5.79
N TYR A 58 2.05 -18.32 -5.00
CA TYR A 58 1.37 -19.04 -3.95
C TYR A 58 -0.15 -18.95 -4.11
N GLN A 59 -0.81 -20.10 -3.95
CA GLN A 59 -2.27 -20.21 -3.88
C GLN A 59 -2.62 -21.07 -2.65
N PRO A 60 -2.62 -20.46 -1.46
CA PRO A 60 -2.89 -21.19 -0.21
C PRO A 60 -4.23 -21.91 -0.28
N LYS A 61 -4.22 -23.22 -0.01
CA LYS A 61 -5.45 -24.04 -0.03
C LYS A 61 -6.26 -23.90 1.25
N PHE A 62 -5.59 -23.50 2.32
CA PHE A 62 -6.16 -23.34 3.65
C PHE A 62 -6.13 -21.87 4.05
N LYS A 63 -6.98 -21.52 5.02
CA LYS A 63 -6.93 -20.21 5.64
C LYS A 63 -5.60 -20.05 6.36
N VAL A 64 -4.90 -18.96 6.08
CA VAL A 64 -3.64 -18.60 6.73
C VAL A 64 -3.96 -17.74 7.94
N VAL A 65 -3.50 -18.16 9.12
CA VAL A 65 -3.72 -17.41 10.37
C VAL A 65 -2.36 -17.02 10.93
N LEU A 66 -2.13 -15.71 11.07
CA LEU A 66 -0.96 -15.11 11.70
C LEU A 66 -1.32 -14.76 13.13
N GLY A 67 -0.56 -15.30 14.08
CA GLY A 67 -0.87 -15.23 15.50
C GLY A 67 -1.78 -16.37 15.92
N ALA A 68 -2.10 -16.42 17.21
CA ALA A 68 -2.97 -17.43 17.77
C ALA A 68 -3.87 -16.80 18.82
N ARG A 69 -5.11 -17.28 18.89
CA ARG A 69 -6.00 -16.96 20.01
C ARG A 69 -5.34 -17.46 21.29
N LEU A 70 -5.10 -16.55 22.23
CA LEU A 70 -4.67 -16.91 23.58
C LEU A 70 -5.71 -17.86 24.18
N ILE A 71 -5.35 -19.13 24.35
CA ILE A 71 -6.14 -20.07 25.15
C ILE A 71 -5.87 -19.71 26.61
N PRO A 72 -6.89 -19.62 27.48
CA PRO A 72 -6.67 -19.40 28.92
C PRO A 72 -5.68 -20.41 29.48
N GLY A 73 -4.53 -19.92 29.97
CA GLY A 73 -3.43 -20.75 30.49
C GLY A 73 -2.19 -20.82 29.59
N ASP A 74 -2.27 -20.38 28.33
CA ASP A 74 -1.09 -20.27 27.47
C ASP A 74 -0.18 -19.13 27.96
N LYS A 75 1.13 -19.42 28.04
CA LYS A 75 2.15 -18.38 28.17
C LYS A 75 2.00 -17.42 26.99
N LYS A 76 2.17 -16.12 27.23
CA LYS A 76 2.11 -15.06 26.21
C LYS A 76 2.82 -15.53 24.93
N LEU A 77 2.03 -15.83 23.90
CA LEU A 77 2.54 -16.37 22.65
C LEU A 77 3.30 -15.28 21.90
N GLU A 78 4.36 -15.66 21.19
CA GLU A 78 5.10 -14.72 20.35
C GLU A 78 4.23 -14.35 19.13
N PRO A 79 3.96 -13.06 18.90
CA PRO A 79 3.20 -12.62 17.73
C PRO A 79 3.89 -13.06 16.44
N ALA A 80 3.12 -13.35 15.40
CA ALA A 80 3.69 -13.67 14.10
C ALA A 80 4.35 -12.44 13.46
N GLN A 81 5.50 -12.63 12.86
CA GLN A 81 6.23 -11.63 12.07
C GLN A 81 6.49 -12.23 10.70
N VAL A 82 5.66 -11.87 9.72
CA VAL A 82 5.73 -12.43 8.37
C VAL A 82 6.38 -11.43 7.44
N THR A 83 7.29 -11.91 6.59
CA THR A 83 7.91 -11.08 5.55
C THR A 83 7.71 -11.69 4.18
N THR A 84 7.30 -10.87 3.21
CA THR A 84 7.32 -11.22 1.78
C THR A 84 8.14 -10.20 1.00
N GLY A 85 9.01 -10.70 0.12
CA GLY A 85 9.87 -9.87 -0.74
C GLY A 85 9.33 -9.70 -2.16
N SER A 86 10.09 -8.95 -2.97
CA SER A 86 9.77 -8.71 -4.38
C SER A 86 9.69 -10.01 -5.18
N GLY A 87 8.71 -10.10 -6.09
CA GLY A 87 8.45 -11.32 -6.87
C GLY A 87 7.55 -12.33 -6.16
N THR A 88 7.02 -12.00 -4.97
CA THR A 88 6.01 -12.80 -4.30
C THR A 88 4.63 -12.51 -4.87
N GLU A 89 3.91 -13.54 -5.32
CA GLU A 89 2.51 -13.48 -5.73
C GLU A 89 1.66 -14.37 -4.83
N ILE A 90 0.62 -13.80 -4.23
CA ILE A 90 -0.34 -14.52 -3.38
C ILE A 90 -1.73 -14.34 -3.98
N GLU A 91 -2.29 -15.43 -4.48
CA GLU A 91 -3.57 -15.41 -5.18
C GLU A 91 -4.61 -16.27 -4.46
N LYS A 92 -5.86 -15.83 -4.47
CA LYS A 92 -7.03 -16.59 -3.98
C LYS A 92 -6.88 -17.06 -2.53
N ALA A 93 -6.19 -16.29 -1.70
CA ALA A 93 -5.96 -16.65 -0.30
C ALA A 93 -7.04 -16.09 0.63
N ASP A 94 -7.30 -16.77 1.75
CA ASP A 94 -7.98 -16.20 2.92
C ASP A 94 -6.97 -16.08 4.06
N ILE A 95 -6.60 -14.85 4.40
CA ILE A 95 -5.57 -14.52 5.37
C ILE A 95 -6.22 -13.77 6.53
N LEU A 96 -5.93 -14.21 7.75
CA LEU A 96 -6.25 -13.49 8.98
C LEU A 96 -4.96 -13.16 9.73
N ILE A 97 -4.71 -11.88 9.95
CA ILE A 97 -3.71 -11.38 10.90
C ILE A 97 -4.44 -11.13 12.23
N ASP A 98 -4.46 -12.13 13.10
CA ASP A 98 -5.13 -12.04 14.40
C ASP A 98 -4.25 -11.26 15.38
N GLU A 99 -2.98 -11.66 15.52
CA GLU A 99 -1.98 -10.90 16.27
C GLU A 99 -0.63 -10.97 15.55
N GLY A 100 0.08 -9.85 15.49
CA GLY A 100 1.37 -9.75 14.83
C GLY A 100 1.36 -8.84 13.61
N GLN A 101 2.35 -9.02 12.74
CA GLN A 101 2.60 -8.11 11.64
C GLN A 101 3.01 -8.86 10.37
N TRP A 102 2.49 -8.41 9.23
CA TRP A 102 2.98 -8.82 7.92
C TRP A 102 3.65 -7.62 7.24
N ASN A 103 4.94 -7.75 6.94
CA ASN A 103 5.72 -6.82 6.14
C ASN A 103 5.81 -7.31 4.68
N ALA A 104 5.08 -6.66 3.78
CA ALA A 104 5.04 -7.00 2.36
C ALA A 104 5.78 -5.95 1.52
N GLN A 105 6.85 -6.35 0.85
CA GLN A 105 7.63 -5.47 -0.03
C GLN A 105 7.65 -6.02 -1.44
N GLY A 106 7.12 -5.29 -2.43
CA GLY A 106 7.09 -5.78 -3.81
C GLY A 106 6.18 -6.99 -4.01
N THR A 107 5.15 -7.16 -3.16
CA THR A 107 4.24 -8.32 -3.19
C THR A 107 2.99 -8.02 -4.01
N ARG A 108 2.54 -9.00 -4.80
CA ARG A 108 1.26 -8.94 -5.50
C ARG A 108 0.25 -9.82 -4.77
N PHE A 109 -0.84 -9.22 -4.31
CA PHE A 109 -2.02 -9.91 -3.82
C PHE A 109 -3.11 -9.83 -4.89
N ALA A 110 -3.70 -10.97 -5.27
CA ALA A 110 -4.80 -11.00 -6.23
C ALA A 110 -5.94 -11.91 -5.77
N ASP A 111 -7.19 -11.45 -5.87
CA ASP A 111 -8.39 -12.21 -5.44
C ASP A 111 -8.29 -12.70 -3.98
N THR A 112 -7.58 -11.95 -3.13
CA THR A 112 -7.23 -12.36 -1.77
C THR A 112 -8.10 -11.64 -0.74
N GLN A 113 -8.58 -12.37 0.27
CA GLN A 113 -9.20 -11.79 1.46
C GLN A 113 -8.13 -11.58 2.54
N LEU A 114 -7.93 -10.34 2.97
CA LEU A 114 -7.06 -9.98 4.09
C LEU A 114 -7.93 -9.44 5.22
N LYS A 115 -7.90 -10.13 6.35
CA LYS A 115 -8.56 -9.74 7.58
C LYS A 115 -7.50 -9.42 8.62
N ILE A 116 -7.71 -8.37 9.40
CA ILE A 116 -6.85 -8.05 10.54
C ILE A 116 -7.73 -7.86 11.78
N ASP A 117 -7.39 -8.51 12.88
CA ASP A 117 -8.10 -8.41 14.16
C ASP A 117 -7.09 -8.12 15.30
N LEU A 118 -7.59 -7.93 16.52
CA LEU A 118 -6.85 -7.87 17.80
C LEU A 118 -5.53 -7.06 17.81
N GLY A 119 -5.44 -6.01 16.98
CA GLY A 119 -4.29 -5.11 16.92
C GLY A 119 -3.17 -5.58 15.98
N GLY A 120 -3.43 -6.60 15.16
CA GLY A 120 -2.55 -7.00 14.06
C GLY A 120 -2.30 -5.87 13.06
N GLU A 121 -1.27 -6.04 12.24
CA GLU A 121 -0.82 -5.02 11.30
C GLU A 121 -0.38 -5.60 9.95
N LEU A 122 -0.76 -4.92 8.87
CA LEU A 122 -0.16 -5.11 7.54
C LEU A 122 0.61 -3.85 7.17
N VAL A 123 1.90 -4.00 6.90
CA VAL A 123 2.77 -2.96 6.35
C VAL A 123 3.16 -3.38 4.95
N ALA A 124 2.64 -2.69 3.94
CA ALA A 124 2.92 -2.98 2.54
C ALA A 124 3.60 -1.79 1.85
N THR A 125 4.68 -2.07 1.13
CA THR A 125 5.43 -1.11 0.32
C THR A 125 5.62 -1.63 -1.08
N ASN A 126 5.48 -0.77 -2.10
CA ASN A 126 5.67 -1.13 -3.51
C ASN A 126 4.87 -2.36 -3.94
N SER A 127 3.66 -2.53 -3.38
CA SER A 127 2.85 -3.75 -3.53
C SER A 127 1.59 -3.50 -4.34
N LEU A 128 1.04 -4.55 -4.95
CA LEU A 128 -0.22 -4.50 -5.71
C LEU A 128 -1.30 -5.30 -4.99
N PHE A 129 -2.48 -4.70 -4.88
CA PHE A 129 -3.70 -5.31 -4.40
C PHE A 129 -4.73 -5.29 -5.52
N GLN A 130 -4.92 -6.44 -6.15
CA GLN A 130 -5.83 -6.61 -7.26
C GLN A 130 -7.06 -7.39 -6.81
N ASP A 131 -8.23 -6.74 -6.80
CA ASP A 131 -9.51 -7.37 -6.45
C ASP A 131 -9.48 -8.03 -5.05
N CYS A 132 -8.73 -7.41 -4.13
CA CYS A 132 -8.62 -7.87 -2.75
C CYS A 132 -9.77 -7.36 -1.88
N VAL A 133 -10.17 -8.15 -0.89
CA VAL A 133 -11.10 -7.73 0.16
C VAL A 133 -10.31 -7.47 1.43
N LEU A 134 -10.18 -6.19 1.80
CA LEU A 134 -9.47 -5.76 3.02
C LEU A 134 -10.50 -5.38 4.09
N ARG A 135 -10.44 -5.98 5.28
CA ARG A 135 -11.40 -5.66 6.35
C ARG A 135 -10.90 -5.98 7.74
N LYS A 136 -11.52 -5.37 8.74
CA LYS A 136 -11.37 -5.80 10.13
C LYS A 136 -11.95 -7.22 10.31
N GLY A 137 -11.20 -8.10 10.98
CA GLY A 137 -11.62 -9.42 11.42
C GLY A 137 -12.38 -9.35 12.75
N GLY A 138 -13.14 -10.40 13.05
CA GLY A 138 -13.82 -10.62 14.33
C GLY A 138 -14.75 -9.50 14.84
N ALA A 139 -15.34 -9.74 16.02
CA ALA A 139 -16.31 -8.85 16.64
C ALA A 139 -15.72 -7.97 17.74
N TRP A 140 -14.54 -8.32 18.26
CA TRP A 140 -13.93 -7.67 19.41
C TRP A 140 -13.20 -6.40 19.03
N PHE A 141 -13.15 -5.43 19.94
CA PHE A 141 -12.35 -4.23 19.76
C PHE A 141 -11.29 -4.14 20.85
N VAL A 142 -10.10 -3.70 20.49
CA VAL A 142 -9.03 -3.34 21.42
C VAL A 142 -8.85 -1.83 21.46
N ARG A 143 -8.22 -1.31 22.51
CA ARG A 143 -7.97 0.13 22.65
C ARG A 143 -6.94 0.56 21.58
N TYR A 144 -7.26 1.59 20.80
CA TYR A 144 -6.40 2.18 19.74
C TYR A 144 -6.22 1.31 18.47
N HIS A 145 -7.35 1.07 17.78
CA HIS A 145 -7.52 0.33 16.52
C HIS A 145 -7.22 -1.18 16.58
N SER A 146 -8.21 -1.98 16.20
CA SER A 146 -8.13 -3.45 16.16
C SER A 146 -7.52 -3.97 14.86
N SER A 147 -7.45 -3.13 13.83
CA SER A 147 -6.80 -3.46 12.57
C SER A 147 -5.97 -2.29 12.09
N LYS A 148 -4.69 -2.52 11.79
CA LYS A 148 -3.75 -1.49 11.35
C LYS A 148 -3.26 -1.78 9.94
N TRP A 149 -3.35 -0.77 9.09
CA TRP A 149 -3.02 -0.87 7.67
C TRP A 149 -2.09 0.25 7.28
N THR A 150 -0.86 -0.10 6.88
CA THR A 150 0.15 0.84 6.40
C THR A 150 0.48 0.52 4.95
N PHE A 151 0.25 1.47 4.05
CA PHE A 151 0.49 1.34 2.63
C PHE A 151 1.35 2.49 2.12
N ASN A 152 2.49 2.17 1.51
CA ASN A 152 3.36 3.15 0.88
C ASN A 152 3.66 2.74 -0.57
N GLN A 153 3.46 3.64 -1.51
CA GLN A 153 3.75 3.37 -2.94
C GLN A 153 3.04 2.10 -3.47
N CYS A 154 1.82 1.83 -2.99
CA CYS A 154 1.04 0.67 -3.40
C CYS A 154 0.01 1.02 -4.48
N VAL A 155 -0.45 0.01 -5.20
CA VAL A 155 -1.52 0.14 -6.20
C VAL A 155 -2.71 -0.73 -5.81
N PHE A 156 -3.91 -0.17 -5.94
CA PHE A 156 -5.18 -0.82 -5.62
C PHE A 156 -6.10 -0.83 -6.82
N THR A 157 -6.84 -1.94 -6.98
CA THR A 157 -7.80 -2.12 -8.06
C THR A 157 -9.04 -2.84 -7.53
N GLY A 158 -10.22 -2.41 -8.00
CA GLY A 158 -11.49 -3.04 -7.63
C GLY A 158 -12.02 -2.57 -6.26
N GLN A 159 -11.41 -3.04 -5.17
CA GLN A 159 -11.86 -2.76 -3.80
C GLN A 159 -10.73 -2.22 -2.91
N PHE A 160 -11.13 -1.56 -1.83
CA PHE A 160 -10.27 -1.14 -0.73
C PHE A 160 -10.88 -1.60 0.60
N ILE A 161 -10.45 -1.02 1.74
CA ILE A 161 -10.93 -1.39 3.06
C ILE A 161 -12.44 -1.13 3.18
N ALA A 162 -13.19 -2.15 3.57
CA ALA A 162 -14.64 -2.06 3.74
C ALA A 162 -15.17 -3.02 4.83
N PRO A 163 -16.03 -2.57 5.77
CA PRO A 163 -16.38 -1.17 6.06
C PRO A 163 -15.23 -0.42 6.77
N MET A 164 -15.17 0.91 6.65
CA MET A 164 -14.20 1.76 7.36
C MET A 164 -14.82 2.37 8.62
N LYS A 165 -14.61 1.74 9.77
CA LYS A 165 -15.01 2.29 11.08
C LYS A 165 -13.78 2.76 11.84
N LEU A 166 -13.64 4.06 12.10
CA LEU A 166 -12.39 4.59 12.66
C LEU A 166 -12.13 4.12 14.10
N VAL A 167 -13.17 3.73 14.83
CA VAL A 167 -13.00 3.06 16.13
C VAL A 167 -12.25 1.73 16.04
N ASP A 168 -12.34 1.03 14.91
CA ASP A 168 -11.78 -0.32 14.72
C ASP A 168 -10.55 -0.34 13.81
N ILE A 169 -10.44 0.62 12.90
CA ILE A 169 -9.48 0.58 11.79
C ILE A 169 -8.55 1.78 11.87
N GLY A 170 -7.25 1.52 11.89
CA GLY A 170 -6.16 2.48 11.70
C GLY A 170 -5.59 2.36 10.29
N VAL A 171 -5.44 3.46 9.57
CA VAL A 171 -4.97 3.51 8.19
C VAL A 171 -3.93 4.61 7.94
N LYS A 172 -2.79 4.21 7.39
CA LYS A 172 -1.72 5.10 6.90
C LYS A 172 -1.48 4.77 5.44
N VAL A 173 -2.00 5.59 4.53
CA VAL A 173 -1.86 5.42 3.08
C VAL A 173 -1.08 6.61 2.55
N THR A 174 0.06 6.35 1.91
CA THR A 174 0.90 7.40 1.36
C THR A 174 1.41 7.03 -0.01
N ASN A 175 1.43 7.98 -0.95
CA ASN A 175 2.00 7.79 -2.29
C ASN A 175 1.35 6.65 -3.10
N CYS A 176 0.12 6.26 -2.76
CA CYS A 176 -0.56 5.13 -3.39
C CYS A 176 -1.41 5.57 -4.57
N THR A 177 -1.73 4.62 -5.46
CA THR A 177 -2.65 4.84 -6.57
C THR A 177 -3.83 3.87 -6.52
N PHE A 178 -5.04 4.40 -6.72
CA PHE A 178 -6.29 3.66 -6.71
C PHE A 178 -6.94 3.73 -8.09
N TYR A 179 -7.26 2.58 -8.68
CA TYR A 179 -7.89 2.47 -9.99
C TYR A 179 -9.26 1.80 -9.92
N ASP A 180 -10.28 2.52 -10.40
CA ASP A 180 -11.64 2.01 -10.52
C ASP A 180 -12.16 1.41 -9.19
N VAL A 181 -11.81 2.05 -8.07
CA VAL A 181 -12.18 1.60 -6.72
C VAL A 181 -13.48 2.26 -6.28
N ASP A 182 -14.41 1.46 -5.75
CA ASP A 182 -15.58 1.94 -5.02
C ASP A 182 -15.19 2.14 -3.54
N LEU A 183 -14.89 3.37 -3.15
CA LEU A 183 -14.42 3.67 -1.79
C LEU A 183 -15.59 3.64 -0.81
N SER A 184 -15.38 3.00 0.34
CA SER A 184 -16.41 2.89 1.37
C SER A 184 -16.60 4.19 2.13
N VAL A 185 -17.84 4.43 2.57
CA VAL A 185 -18.16 5.46 3.56
C VAL A 185 -17.36 5.22 4.83
N VAL A 186 -16.82 6.30 5.39
CA VAL A 186 -16.06 6.26 6.64
C VAL A 186 -17.00 6.61 7.80
N GLN A 187 -17.06 5.71 8.78
CA GLN A 187 -17.83 5.91 10.00
C GLN A 187 -16.92 6.48 11.09
N TYR A 188 -17.11 7.77 11.35
CA TYR A 188 -16.50 8.50 12.47
C TYR A 188 -17.28 8.21 13.76
N ARG A 189 -16.59 8.17 14.91
CA ARG A 189 -17.22 7.98 16.23
C ARG A 189 -17.55 9.33 16.86
N GLU A 190 -16.63 10.28 16.74
CA GLU A 190 -16.63 11.57 17.41
C GLU A 190 -16.51 12.72 16.41
N ASP A 191 -16.12 13.91 16.87
CA ASP A 191 -15.93 15.06 15.99
C ASP A 191 -14.85 14.73 14.94
N ILE A 192 -15.23 14.80 13.66
CA ILE A 192 -14.32 14.52 12.55
C ILE A 192 -13.03 15.35 12.62
N ALA A 193 -13.11 16.61 13.06
CA ALA A 193 -11.94 17.46 13.18
C ALA A 193 -10.89 16.89 14.15
N GLU A 194 -11.32 16.24 15.23
CA GLU A 194 -10.44 15.59 16.20
C GLU A 194 -9.90 14.27 15.64
N GLU A 195 -10.77 13.41 15.08
CA GLU A 195 -10.37 12.11 14.55
C GLU A 195 -9.34 12.22 13.40
N LEU A 196 -9.45 13.25 12.57
CA LEU A 196 -8.51 13.52 11.48
C LEU A 196 -7.11 13.96 11.96
N THR A 197 -6.95 14.36 13.22
CA THR A 197 -5.61 14.64 13.80
C THR A 197 -4.89 13.38 14.26
N HIS A 198 -5.59 12.26 14.36
CA HIS A 198 -5.02 11.02 14.87
C HIS A 198 -3.96 10.47 13.91
N GLU A 199 -2.85 9.97 14.45
CA GLU A 199 -1.70 9.56 13.62
C GLU A 199 -2.01 8.37 12.67
N TRP A 200 -3.02 7.57 13.02
CA TRP A 200 -3.53 6.44 12.23
C TRP A 200 -4.64 6.83 11.25
N MET A 201 -4.86 8.12 10.98
CA MET A 201 -5.85 8.62 10.02
C MET A 201 -5.18 9.44 8.93
N LYS A 202 -4.36 8.79 8.10
CA LYS A 202 -3.56 9.47 7.06
C LYS A 202 -3.80 8.88 5.69
N ILE A 203 -4.30 9.70 4.76
CA ILE A 203 -4.37 9.38 3.34
C ILE A 203 -3.76 10.56 2.58
N GLU A 204 -2.48 10.45 2.25
CA GLU A 204 -1.68 11.58 1.78
C GLU A 204 -0.99 11.30 0.45
N ASN A 205 -0.90 12.31 -0.42
CA ASN A 205 -0.15 12.25 -1.68
C ASN A 205 -0.58 11.08 -2.60
N CYS A 206 -1.86 10.73 -2.58
CA CYS A 206 -2.41 9.62 -3.35
C CYS A 206 -3.05 10.08 -4.65
N ARG A 207 -3.13 9.17 -5.62
CA ARG A 207 -3.87 9.38 -6.87
C ARG A 207 -5.06 8.44 -6.95
N PHE A 208 -6.23 8.99 -7.25
CA PHE A 208 -7.47 8.25 -7.46
C PHE A 208 -7.91 8.41 -8.90
N VAL A 209 -8.11 7.31 -9.61
CA VAL A 209 -8.43 7.29 -11.03
C VAL A 209 -9.73 6.53 -11.25
N ARG A 210 -10.77 7.25 -11.70
CA ARG A 210 -12.12 6.72 -11.93
C ARG A 210 -12.75 6.03 -10.71
N CYS A 211 -12.37 6.48 -9.52
CA CYS A 211 -12.95 5.99 -8.28
C CYS A 211 -14.31 6.63 -8.00
N LYS A 212 -15.15 5.93 -7.24
CA LYS A 212 -16.30 6.53 -6.57
C LYS A 212 -15.87 6.94 -5.16
N VAL A 213 -16.05 8.21 -4.82
CA VAL A 213 -15.49 8.79 -3.60
C VAL A 213 -16.63 9.38 -2.75
N PRO A 214 -16.93 8.80 -1.57
CA PRO A 214 -17.87 9.40 -0.62
C PRO A 214 -17.27 10.66 0.04
N GLU A 215 -18.14 11.53 0.56
CA GLU A 215 -17.71 12.79 1.21
C GLU A 215 -16.84 12.48 2.43
N SER A 216 -17.25 11.52 3.25
CA SER A 216 -16.52 11.07 4.44
C SER A 216 -15.08 10.67 4.10
N PHE A 217 -14.88 9.80 3.11
CA PHE A 217 -13.52 9.43 2.68
C PHE A 217 -12.73 10.63 2.17
N LEU A 218 -13.35 11.51 1.37
CA LEU A 218 -12.69 12.68 0.78
C LEU A 218 -12.11 13.62 1.85
N LEU A 219 -12.82 13.81 2.96
CA LEU A 219 -12.39 14.65 4.09
C LEU A 219 -11.12 14.13 4.80
N MET A 220 -10.79 12.84 4.65
CA MET A 220 -9.56 12.25 5.18
C MET A 220 -8.33 12.48 4.30
N THR A 221 -8.52 12.98 3.08
CA THR A 221 -7.44 13.06 2.10
C THR A 221 -6.66 14.36 2.23
N LYS A 222 -5.36 14.30 1.95
CA LYS A 222 -4.49 15.48 1.91
C LYS A 222 -3.55 15.40 0.72
N ASN A 223 -3.44 16.50 -0.02
CA ASN A 223 -2.60 16.59 -1.23
C ASN A 223 -2.87 15.45 -2.22
N CYS A 224 -4.13 15.03 -2.35
CA CYS A 224 -4.52 13.94 -3.23
C CYS A 224 -5.09 14.46 -4.55
N VAL A 225 -4.87 13.70 -5.61
CA VAL A 225 -5.35 14.01 -6.96
C VAL A 225 -6.43 13.02 -7.37
N PHE A 226 -7.50 13.55 -7.94
CA PHE A 226 -8.65 12.78 -8.43
C PHE A 226 -8.82 13.01 -9.93
N ASP A 227 -8.85 11.91 -10.68
CA ASP A 227 -8.82 11.89 -12.13
C ASP A 227 -10.01 11.07 -12.66
N GLY A 228 -11.03 11.78 -13.17
CA GLY A 228 -12.26 11.15 -13.66
C GLY A 228 -13.08 10.47 -12.57
N CYS A 229 -12.93 10.87 -11.31
CA CYS A 229 -13.70 10.35 -10.19
C CYS A 229 -15.14 10.88 -10.16
N THR A 230 -16.03 10.08 -9.58
CA THR A 230 -17.40 10.50 -9.25
C THR A 230 -17.52 10.68 -7.74
N PHE A 231 -18.09 11.80 -7.30
CA PHE A 231 -18.24 12.08 -5.87
C PHE A 231 -19.68 11.81 -5.43
N GLY A 232 -19.81 11.23 -4.23
CA GLY A 232 -21.08 10.99 -3.59
C GLY A 232 -21.84 12.29 -3.26
N ARG A 233 -23.10 12.12 -2.83
CA ARG A 233 -23.85 13.21 -2.21
C ARG A 233 -23.21 13.61 -0.88
N ALA A 234 -23.49 14.83 -0.43
CA ALA A 234 -23.17 15.24 0.93
C ALA A 234 -23.86 14.31 1.95
N GLU A 235 -23.10 13.88 2.95
CA GLU A 235 -23.50 12.92 3.98
C GLU A 235 -23.99 13.66 5.23
N SER A 236 -25.28 13.52 5.55
CA SER A 236 -25.89 14.20 6.70
C SER A 236 -25.46 13.65 8.06
N GLU A 237 -24.94 12.43 8.09
CA GLU A 237 -24.67 11.67 9.33
C GLU A 237 -23.23 11.80 9.84
N ILE A 238 -22.37 12.60 9.19
CA ILE A 238 -21.00 12.82 9.66
C ILE A 238 -21.04 13.65 10.96
N PRO A 239 -20.55 13.13 12.10
CA PRO A 239 -20.47 13.88 13.34
C PRO A 239 -19.49 15.05 13.20
N ILE A 240 -20.02 16.28 13.27
CA ILE A 240 -19.22 17.50 13.15
C ILE A 240 -19.63 18.55 14.19
N ARG A 241 -18.65 18.95 15.00
CA ARG A 241 -18.75 20.01 16.00
C ARG A 241 -17.84 21.18 15.63
N SER A 242 -16.69 20.89 15.03
CA SER A 242 -15.72 21.89 14.58
C SER A 242 -15.67 21.95 13.05
N PRO A 243 -15.52 23.13 12.42
CA PRO A 243 -15.40 23.24 10.97
C PRO A 243 -14.21 22.44 10.44
N VAL A 244 -14.40 21.75 9.31
CA VAL A 244 -13.34 21.03 8.59
C VAL A 244 -13.28 21.55 7.15
N SER A 245 -12.07 21.83 6.67
CA SER A 245 -11.80 22.19 5.28
C SER A 245 -10.77 21.24 4.68
N VAL A 246 -11.02 20.78 3.46
CA VAL A 246 -10.11 19.94 2.68
C VAL A 246 -9.88 20.55 1.31
N GLN A 247 -8.63 20.45 0.82
CA GLN A 247 -8.27 20.84 -0.54
C GLN A 247 -8.18 19.59 -1.42
N VAL A 248 -8.86 19.64 -2.56
CA VAL A 248 -9.00 18.52 -3.48
C VAL A 248 -8.51 18.94 -4.86
N HIS A 249 -7.56 18.20 -5.42
CA HIS A 249 -7.03 18.47 -6.75
C HIS A 249 -7.76 17.62 -7.80
N LEU A 250 -8.40 18.25 -8.77
CA LEU A 250 -9.07 17.58 -9.88
C LEU A 250 -8.28 17.78 -11.18
N LEU A 251 -7.87 16.68 -11.82
CA LEU A 251 -7.19 16.75 -13.13
C LEU A 251 -8.18 16.98 -14.28
N ASN A 252 -9.31 16.27 -14.26
CA ASN A 252 -10.27 16.34 -15.34
C ASN A 252 -11.44 17.26 -14.97
N ALA A 253 -11.61 18.37 -15.71
CA ALA A 253 -12.69 19.34 -15.53
C ALA A 253 -14.10 18.74 -15.70
N ASN A 254 -14.23 17.61 -16.39
CA ASN A 254 -15.50 16.90 -16.57
C ASN A 254 -15.85 16.00 -15.37
N SER A 255 -14.97 15.87 -14.37
CA SER A 255 -15.30 15.15 -13.14
C SER A 255 -16.43 15.90 -12.41
N SER A 256 -17.37 15.15 -11.82
CA SER A 256 -18.36 15.77 -10.93
C SER A 256 -17.63 16.57 -9.83
N LYS A 257 -18.15 17.72 -9.42
CA LYS A 257 -17.57 18.44 -8.28
C LYS A 257 -18.04 17.80 -6.97
N PRO A 258 -17.15 17.60 -5.98
CA PRO A 258 -17.57 17.15 -4.66
C PRO A 258 -18.52 18.16 -4.03
N LYS A 259 -19.45 17.67 -3.21
CA LYS A 259 -20.40 18.50 -2.46
C LYS A 259 -20.12 18.34 -0.99
N ALA A 260 -19.91 19.46 -0.31
CA ALA A 260 -19.78 19.51 1.13
C ALA A 260 -21.16 19.65 1.78
N GLY A 261 -21.39 18.95 2.89
CA GLY A 261 -22.52 19.23 3.77
C GLY A 261 -22.25 20.38 4.73
N LYS A 262 -23.16 20.57 5.69
CA LYS A 262 -23.11 21.69 6.64
C LYS A 262 -21.82 21.66 7.48
N ASN A 263 -21.23 22.84 7.70
CA ASN A 263 -19.99 23.05 8.48
C ASN A 263 -18.73 22.38 7.89
N ARG A 264 -18.78 22.00 6.62
CA ARG A 264 -17.66 21.41 5.89
C ARG A 264 -17.38 22.24 4.66
N ASP A 265 -16.12 22.37 4.34
CA ASP A 265 -15.66 23.07 3.15
C ASP A 265 -14.77 22.15 2.32
N ILE A 266 -15.02 22.13 1.01
CA ILE A 266 -14.23 21.36 0.05
C ILE A 266 -13.77 22.34 -1.02
N THR A 267 -12.52 22.79 -0.89
CA THR A 267 -11.91 23.67 -1.86
C THR A 267 -11.37 22.84 -3.02
N VAL A 268 -11.92 23.07 -4.22
CA VAL A 268 -11.52 22.37 -5.44
C VAL A 268 -10.45 23.19 -6.17
N ILE A 269 -9.27 22.59 -6.37
CA ILE A 269 -8.19 23.14 -7.17
C ILE A 269 -8.17 22.40 -8.50
N GLN A 270 -8.36 23.13 -9.60
CA GLN A 270 -8.23 22.59 -10.94
C GLN A 270 -6.81 22.83 -11.47
N GLY A 271 -6.24 21.83 -12.13
CA GLY A 271 -4.97 21.99 -12.85
C GLY A 271 -4.15 20.70 -12.91
N ASP A 272 -3.18 20.70 -13.81
CA ASP A 272 -2.24 19.60 -14.03
C ASP A 272 -1.21 19.52 -12.92
N ILE A 273 -1.61 19.04 -11.76
CA ILE A 273 -0.69 18.76 -10.66
C ILE A 273 -0.20 17.32 -10.81
N LEU A 274 1.07 17.19 -11.17
CA LEU A 274 1.80 15.94 -10.99
C LEU A 274 2.18 15.85 -9.51
N ILE A 275 1.53 14.95 -8.75
CA ILE A 275 2.01 14.63 -7.40
C ILE A 275 3.36 13.93 -7.55
N ALA A 276 4.43 14.61 -7.14
CA ALA A 276 5.75 14.00 -7.00
C ALA A 276 5.66 12.87 -5.96
N GLY A 277 5.66 11.62 -6.42
CA GLY A 277 5.71 10.44 -5.55
C GLY A 277 4.52 9.48 -5.65
N ALA A 278 3.37 9.89 -6.21
CA ALA A 278 2.33 8.92 -6.55
C ALA A 278 2.93 7.91 -7.55
N THR A 279 2.93 6.63 -7.19
CA THR A 279 3.65 5.60 -7.94
C THR A 279 3.23 5.63 -9.40
N SER A 280 4.15 5.98 -10.29
CA SER A 280 3.96 5.95 -11.74
C SER A 280 4.22 4.54 -12.30
N LEU A 281 3.87 3.51 -11.53
CA LEU A 281 3.97 2.12 -11.96
C LEU A 281 3.32 2.02 -13.33
N GLN A 282 4.14 1.84 -14.37
CA GLN A 282 3.61 1.75 -15.71
C GLN A 282 2.81 0.46 -15.76
N TYR A 283 1.55 0.58 -16.15
CA TYR A 283 0.65 -0.55 -16.22
C TYR A 283 0.06 -0.62 -17.62
N GLN A 284 -0.28 -1.84 -18.00
CA GLN A 284 -1.18 -2.13 -19.09
C GLN A 284 -2.46 -2.70 -18.51
N ARG A 285 -3.58 -2.15 -18.93
CA ARG A 285 -4.89 -2.72 -18.64
C ARG A 285 -5.28 -3.61 -19.82
N ASN A 286 -5.48 -4.89 -19.57
CA ASN A 286 -6.09 -5.82 -20.53
C ASN A 286 -7.43 -6.29 -19.96
N GLY A 287 -8.51 -5.59 -20.32
CA GLY A 287 -9.84 -5.81 -19.74
C GLY A 287 -9.88 -5.46 -18.25
N LYS A 288 -10.11 -6.46 -17.39
CA LYS A 288 -10.12 -6.28 -15.92
C LYS A 288 -8.75 -6.44 -15.27
N THR A 289 -7.77 -7.00 -15.99
CA THR A 289 -6.44 -7.28 -15.43
C THR A 289 -5.53 -6.07 -15.60
N LEU A 290 -4.82 -5.73 -14.52
CA LEU A 290 -3.73 -4.77 -14.55
C LEU A 290 -2.42 -5.56 -14.48
N SER A 291 -1.61 -5.44 -15.52
CA SER A 291 -0.25 -5.98 -15.60
C SER A 291 0.72 -4.82 -15.57
N PHE A 292 1.72 -4.87 -14.68
CA PHE A 292 2.79 -3.87 -14.71
C PHE A 292 3.77 -4.12 -15.85
N LYS A 293 4.38 -3.05 -16.32
CA LYS A 293 5.57 -3.10 -17.19
C LYS A 293 6.83 -3.03 -16.36
#